data_AF-A0AAV8SCJ3-F1
#
_entry.id   AF-A0AAV8SCJ3-F1
#
_cell.length_a   1.000
_cell.length_b   1.000
_cell.length_c   1.000
_cell.angle_alpha   90.00
_cell.angle_beta   90.00
_cell.angle_gamma   90.00
#
_symmetry.space_group_name_H-M   'P 1'
#
loop_
_entity.id
_entity.type
_entity.pdbx_description
1 polymer ?
#
loop_
_entity_poly.entity_id
_entity_poly.type
_entity_poly.pdbx_seq_one_letter_code
_entity_poly.pdbx_strand_id
1 'polypeptide(L)'
;MGGGTEAFPDLGMHCQQFECHQLDFLPFTCDGCQKVFCLEHRSYKSHDCSKPDPKSRKVVVCEICSTSIETTGQVVGNEKVILEKHIKSGECDPRKKKKPTCAVRRCKEILTFSNTCTCKSCDLKVCLKHRFPADHSCKQVVTGAGGNAVDQDRFLVALASRNAKACGKNGEPQPSLSRLHLLKCTETEEQKFVLSHVLE
;
A
#
# COMPACT_ATOMS: atom_id res chain seq x y z
N MET A 1 -29.35 18.43 -15.49
CA MET A 1 -28.31 19.27 -14.86
C MET A 1 -27.10 18.37 -14.65
N GLY A 2 -26.11 18.44 -15.55
CA GLY A 2 -24.88 17.64 -15.47
C GLY A 2 -23.82 18.42 -14.70
N GLY A 3 -23.39 17.89 -13.56
CA GLY A 3 -22.37 18.49 -12.70
C GLY A 3 -20.94 18.14 -13.15
N GLY A 4 -20.59 18.42 -14.40
CA GLY A 4 -19.22 18.30 -14.91
C GLY A 4 -18.48 19.63 -14.84
N THR A 5 -17.17 19.62 -14.62
CA THR A 5 -16.35 20.81 -14.86
C THR A 5 -16.34 21.09 -16.37
N GLU A 6 -16.47 22.36 -16.75
CA GLU A 6 -16.57 22.84 -18.14
C GLU A 6 -15.40 22.41 -19.06
N ALA A 7 -14.28 21.98 -18.49
CA ALA A 7 -13.13 21.43 -19.22
C ALA A 7 -13.24 19.92 -19.53
N PHE A 8 -14.11 19.18 -18.83
CA PHE A 8 -14.20 17.71 -18.93
C PHE A 8 -15.63 17.21 -18.66
N PRO A 9 -16.50 17.22 -19.68
CA PRO A 9 -17.93 16.92 -19.53
C PRO A 9 -18.23 15.46 -19.14
N ASP A 10 -17.31 14.53 -19.41
CA ASP A 10 -17.48 13.09 -19.16
C ASP A 10 -16.64 12.56 -17.98
N LEU A 11 -16.13 13.44 -17.11
CA LEU A 11 -15.31 13.00 -15.97
C LEU A 11 -16.16 12.63 -14.76
N GLY A 12 -15.89 11.45 -14.22
CA GLY A 12 -16.54 10.91 -13.03
C GLY A 12 -17.74 10.02 -13.36
N MET A 13 -18.29 9.38 -12.33
CA MET A 13 -19.50 8.57 -12.44
C MET A 13 -20.46 8.90 -11.31
N HIS A 14 -21.76 8.76 -11.59
CA HIS A 14 -22.78 8.92 -10.58
C HIS A 14 -22.86 7.69 -9.67
N CYS A 15 -23.02 7.94 -8.37
CA CYS A 15 -23.33 6.91 -7.40
C CYS A 15 -24.66 6.21 -7.76
N GLN A 16 -24.65 4.88 -7.84
CA GLN A 16 -25.82 4.05 -8.17
C GLN A 16 -26.65 3.66 -6.93
N GLN A 17 -26.40 4.29 -5.78
CA GLN A 17 -27.27 4.19 -4.61
C GLN A 17 -28.51 5.06 -4.88
N PHE A 18 -29.69 4.50 -4.57
CA PHE A 18 -31.01 5.06 -4.88
C PHE A 18 -31.22 6.52 -4.44
N GLU A 19 -30.60 6.96 -3.34
CA GLU A 19 -30.83 8.30 -2.79
C GLU A 19 -29.68 9.27 -3.05
N CYS A 20 -28.52 8.80 -3.50
CA CYS A 20 -27.31 9.62 -3.56
C CYS A 20 -27.12 10.32 -4.92
N HIS A 21 -27.00 9.55 -6.01
CA HIS A 21 -26.77 10.05 -7.38
C HIS A 21 -25.64 11.10 -7.53
N GLN A 22 -24.75 11.25 -6.54
CA GLN A 22 -23.65 12.20 -6.54
C GLN A 22 -22.63 11.83 -7.61
N LEU A 23 -22.16 12.81 -8.39
CA LEU A 23 -20.99 12.66 -9.27
C LEU A 23 -19.74 12.57 -8.42
N ASP A 24 -19.04 11.46 -8.52
CA ASP A 24 -17.74 11.22 -7.89
C ASP A 24 -16.69 10.97 -8.97
N PHE A 25 -15.54 11.63 -8.84
CA PHE A 25 -14.43 11.49 -9.77
C PHE A 25 -13.58 10.23 -9.48
N LEU A 26 -13.78 9.59 -8.33
CA LEU A 26 -13.18 8.32 -7.94
C LEU A 26 -14.30 7.26 -7.77
N PRO A 27 -14.80 6.68 -8.87
CA PRO A 27 -15.83 5.65 -8.80
C PRO A 27 -15.32 4.38 -8.10
N PHE A 28 -16.06 3.92 -7.08
CA PHE A 28 -15.81 2.64 -6.41
C PHE A 28 -16.76 1.58 -6.95
N THR A 29 -16.24 0.50 -7.52
CA THR A 29 -17.05 -0.65 -7.95
C THR A 29 -17.14 -1.67 -6.82
N CYS A 30 -18.35 -2.09 -6.46
CA CYS A 30 -18.56 -3.12 -5.44
C CYS A 30 -18.35 -4.53 -6.01
N ASP A 31 -17.48 -5.36 -5.42
CA ASP A 31 -17.23 -6.73 -5.91
C ASP A 31 -18.46 -7.65 -5.79
N GLY A 32 -19.37 -7.36 -4.85
CA GLY A 32 -20.59 -8.14 -4.63
C GLY A 32 -21.70 -7.87 -5.66
N CYS A 33 -22.09 -6.60 -5.83
CA CYS A 33 -23.19 -6.22 -6.72
C CYS A 33 -22.75 -5.58 -8.06
N GLN A 34 -21.45 -5.35 -8.26
CA GLN A 34 -20.85 -4.78 -9.48
C GLN A 34 -21.37 -3.39 -9.86
N LYS A 35 -21.99 -2.70 -8.91
CA LYS A 35 -22.46 -1.32 -9.05
C LYS A 35 -21.38 -0.31 -8.64
N VAL A 36 -21.50 0.90 -9.17
CA VAL A 36 -20.57 2.02 -8.92
C VAL A 36 -21.12 2.96 -7.85
N PHE A 37 -20.28 3.33 -6.88
CA PHE A 37 -20.64 4.15 -5.74
C PHE A 37 -19.62 5.26 -5.47
N CYS A 38 -20.05 6.33 -4.80
CA CYS A 38 -19.17 7.40 -4.30
C CYS A 38 -18.43 6.98 -3.02
N LEU A 39 -17.55 7.85 -2.52
CA LEU A 39 -16.77 7.62 -1.31
C LEU A 39 -17.62 7.21 -0.08
N GLU A 40 -18.78 7.84 0.11
CA GLU A 40 -19.68 7.55 1.24
C GLU A 40 -20.41 6.21 1.08
N HIS A 41 -20.70 5.79 -0.16
CA HIS A 41 -21.48 4.59 -0.46
C HIS A 41 -20.63 3.37 -0.84
N ARG A 42 -19.30 3.47 -0.79
CA ARG A 42 -18.37 2.39 -1.17
C ARG A 42 -18.48 1.10 -0.36
N SER A 43 -19.00 1.17 0.87
CA SER A 43 -19.05 0.02 1.78
C SER A 43 -20.28 -0.85 1.50
N TYR A 44 -20.18 -2.17 1.69
CA TYR A 44 -21.33 -3.09 1.51
C TYR A 44 -22.56 -2.69 2.33
N LYS A 45 -22.36 -2.11 3.51
CA LYS A 45 -23.44 -1.64 4.40
C LYS A 45 -24.07 -0.32 3.96
N SER A 46 -23.32 0.55 3.29
CA SER A 46 -23.80 1.89 2.93
C SER A 46 -24.72 1.86 1.72
N HIS A 47 -24.61 0.86 0.84
CA HIS A 47 -25.49 0.72 -0.34
C HIS A 47 -26.42 -0.49 -0.27
N ASP A 48 -26.61 -1.08 0.91
CA ASP A 48 -27.42 -2.28 1.12
C ASP A 48 -27.12 -3.38 0.09
N CYS A 49 -25.86 -3.81 0.03
CA CYS A 49 -25.41 -4.75 -0.98
C CYS A 49 -26.18 -6.07 -0.89
N SER A 50 -26.75 -6.51 -2.02
CA SER A 50 -27.44 -7.80 -2.13
C SER A 50 -26.51 -9.01 -1.88
N LYS A 51 -25.21 -8.89 -2.15
CA LYS A 51 -24.20 -9.92 -1.85
C LYS A 51 -23.22 -9.39 -0.81
N PRO A 52 -23.32 -9.82 0.46
CA PRO A 52 -22.39 -9.38 1.49
C PRO A 52 -20.98 -9.87 1.23
N ASP A 53 -20.01 -9.14 1.77
CA ASP A 53 -18.59 -9.30 1.53
C ASP A 53 -18.08 -10.75 1.75
N PRO A 54 -17.64 -11.45 0.69
CA PRO A 54 -17.16 -12.83 0.80
C PRO A 54 -15.69 -12.95 1.25
N LYS A 55 -14.93 -11.85 1.34
CA LYS A 55 -13.46 -11.86 1.51
C LYS A 55 -12.94 -10.90 2.58
N SER A 56 -13.79 -10.43 3.48
CA SER A 56 -13.42 -9.39 4.43
C SER A 56 -12.40 -9.95 5.40
N ARG A 57 -11.17 -9.48 5.27
CA ARG A 57 -10.11 -9.77 6.21
C ARG A 57 -10.23 -8.78 7.35
N LYS A 58 -10.45 -9.29 8.55
CA LYS A 58 -10.41 -8.48 9.77
C LYS A 58 -9.15 -8.85 10.53
N VAL A 59 -8.47 -7.84 11.06
CA VAL A 59 -7.30 -8.04 11.91
C VAL A 59 -7.69 -7.69 13.33
N VAL A 60 -7.59 -8.65 14.24
CA VAL A 60 -7.79 -8.45 15.69
C VAL A 60 -6.42 -8.40 16.36
N VAL A 61 -6.19 -7.39 17.20
CA VAL A 61 -4.95 -7.27 17.97
C VAL A 61 -5.19 -7.84 19.36
N CYS A 62 -4.28 -8.70 19.82
CA CYS A 62 -4.33 -9.20 21.19
C CYS A 62 -3.72 -8.18 22.17
N GLU A 63 -4.46 -7.80 23.20
CA GLU A 63 -3.97 -6.88 24.26
C GLU A 63 -2.91 -7.50 25.18
N ILE A 64 -2.80 -8.83 25.19
CA ILE A 64 -1.86 -9.57 26.04
C ILE A 64 -0.49 -9.66 25.37
N CYS A 65 -0.39 -10.04 24.11
CA CYS A 65 0.91 -10.22 23.44
C CYS A 65 1.20 -9.17 22.36
N SER A 66 0.24 -8.30 22.03
CA SER A 66 0.29 -7.34 20.91
C SER A 66 0.45 -8.00 19.54
N THR A 67 0.17 -9.30 19.41
CA THR A 67 0.14 -10.01 18.14
C THR A 67 -1.13 -9.66 17.36
N SER A 68 -0.97 -9.37 16.07
CA SER A 68 -2.06 -9.20 15.10
C SER A 68 -2.50 -10.55 14.56
N ILE A 69 -3.79 -10.85 14.63
CA ILE A 69 -4.41 -12.10 14.17
C ILE A 69 -5.34 -11.76 13.02
N GLU A 70 -5.04 -12.29 11.83
CA GLU A 70 -5.89 -12.13 10.65
C GLU A 70 -7.04 -13.16 10.71
N THR A 71 -8.24 -12.75 10.33
CA THR A 71 -9.38 -13.66 10.18
C THR A 71 -10.13 -13.38 8.90
N THR A 72 -10.36 -14.45 8.13
CA THR A 72 -11.19 -14.46 6.93
C THR A 72 -12.66 -14.49 7.32
N GLY A 73 -13.44 -13.57 6.77
CA GLY A 73 -14.76 -13.10 7.22
C GLY A 73 -15.94 -14.07 7.19
N GLN A 74 -15.79 -15.34 7.56
CA GLN A 74 -16.93 -16.25 7.64
C GLN A 74 -17.82 -16.05 8.89
N VAL A 75 -17.43 -15.25 9.88
CA VAL A 75 -18.32 -15.05 11.04
C VAL A 75 -18.31 -13.62 11.57
N VAL A 76 -19.41 -12.94 11.31
CA VAL A 76 -19.79 -11.69 11.95
C VAL A 76 -19.90 -11.94 13.47
N GLY A 77 -19.07 -11.28 14.28
CA GLY A 77 -19.14 -11.35 15.75
C GLY A 77 -18.10 -12.24 16.45
N ASN A 78 -17.17 -12.85 15.72
CA ASN A 78 -16.21 -13.80 16.30
C ASN A 78 -14.92 -13.20 16.88
N GLU A 79 -14.80 -11.88 17.00
CA GLU A 79 -13.59 -11.22 17.52
C GLU A 79 -13.16 -11.78 18.89
N LYS A 80 -14.13 -11.99 19.79
CA LYS A 80 -13.89 -12.56 21.11
C LYS A 80 -13.46 -14.03 21.05
N VAL A 81 -14.11 -14.81 20.19
CA VAL A 81 -13.81 -16.25 20.01
C VAL A 81 -12.41 -16.45 19.42
N ILE A 82 -11.99 -15.61 18.48
CA ILE A 82 -10.65 -15.64 17.87
C ILE A 82 -9.59 -15.29 18.92
N LEU A 83 -9.85 -14.25 19.73
CA LEU A 83 -8.96 -13.84 20.80
C LEU A 83 -8.86 -14.93 21.89
N GLU A 84 -9.97 -15.56 22.26
CA GLU A 84 -9.98 -16.69 23.20
C GLU A 84 -9.22 -17.90 22.66
N LYS A 85 -9.37 -18.23 21.37
CA LYS A 85 -8.58 -19.29 20.73
C LYS A 85 -7.10 -18.97 20.81
N HIS A 86 -6.69 -17.74 20.49
CA HIS A 86 -5.29 -17.33 20.60
C HIS A 86 -4.74 -17.45 22.03
N ILE A 87 -5.52 -17.07 23.05
CA ILE A 87 -5.13 -17.20 24.45
C ILE A 87 -5.04 -18.68 24.88
N LYS A 88 -6.00 -19.51 24.47
CA LYS A 88 -6.07 -20.94 24.82
C LYS A 88 -5.04 -21.79 24.09
N SER A 89 -4.66 -21.44 22.86
CA SER A 89 -3.68 -22.17 22.05
C SER A 89 -2.24 -22.05 22.56
N GLY A 90 -1.97 -21.22 23.58
CA GLY A 90 -0.63 -21.07 24.15
C GLY A 90 0.37 -20.28 23.28
N GLU A 91 -0.03 -19.85 22.08
CA GLU A 91 0.76 -18.95 21.21
C GLU A 91 0.76 -17.49 21.70
N CYS A 92 -0.02 -17.20 22.74
CA CYS A 92 -0.10 -15.89 23.38
C CYS A 92 1.04 -15.68 24.39
N ASP A 93 2.16 -15.14 23.92
CA ASP A 93 3.33 -14.80 24.77
C ASP A 93 3.25 -13.39 25.38
N PRO A 94 2.99 -13.23 26.71
CA PRO A 94 2.92 -11.92 27.35
C PRO A 94 4.29 -11.22 27.50
N ARG A 95 5.41 -11.93 27.29
CA ARG A 95 6.77 -11.39 27.41
C ARG A 95 7.20 -10.60 26.16
N LYS A 96 6.53 -10.80 25.02
CA LYS A 96 6.80 -10.11 23.74
C LYS A 96 6.26 -8.67 23.67
N LYS A 97 5.60 -8.17 24.73
CA LYS A 97 5.05 -6.79 24.82
C LYS A 97 6.10 -5.66 24.75
N LYS A 98 7.40 -5.96 24.83
CA LYS A 98 8.44 -4.92 24.73
C LYS A 98 8.57 -4.47 23.28
N LYS A 99 7.73 -3.50 22.91
CA LYS A 99 7.85 -2.80 21.63
C LYS A 99 9.28 -2.25 21.52
N PRO A 100 10.01 -2.52 20.43
CA PRO A 100 11.37 -2.03 20.29
C PRO A 100 11.34 -0.50 20.32
N THR A 101 12.23 0.12 21.08
CA THR A 101 12.38 1.59 21.10
C THR A 101 13.56 1.99 20.21
N CYS A 102 13.52 3.22 19.71
CA CYS A 102 14.63 3.76 18.94
C CYS A 102 15.97 3.61 19.69
N ALA A 103 17.00 3.11 19.01
CA ALA A 103 18.32 2.90 19.61
C ALA A 103 19.10 4.20 19.93
N VAL A 104 18.61 5.35 19.48
CA VAL A 104 19.26 6.65 19.69
C VAL A 104 19.12 7.11 21.14
N ARG A 105 20.24 7.56 21.73
CA ARG A 105 20.26 8.11 23.09
C ARG A 105 19.26 9.26 23.20
N ARG A 106 18.43 9.24 24.24
CA ARG A 106 17.34 10.20 24.51
C ARG A 106 16.13 10.11 23.57
N CYS A 107 16.12 9.24 22.57
CA CYS A 107 14.91 8.95 21.80
C CYS A 107 14.08 7.86 22.49
N LYS A 108 12.85 8.20 22.88
CA LYS A 108 11.89 7.24 23.48
C LYS A 108 10.80 6.81 22.49
N GLU A 109 11.00 7.10 21.20
CA GLU A 109 10.05 6.75 20.15
C GLU A 109 9.93 5.22 20.04
N ILE A 110 8.69 4.74 20.05
CA ILE A 110 8.38 3.31 19.92
C ILE A 110 8.39 2.94 18.43
N LEU A 111 9.21 1.97 18.07
CA LEU A 111 9.33 1.46 16.72
C LEU A 111 8.15 0.55 16.40
N THR A 112 7.25 1.06 15.57
CA THR A 112 6.15 0.33 14.94
C THR A 112 6.53 -0.05 13.51
N PHE A 113 5.77 -0.95 12.88
CA PHE A 113 5.99 -1.35 11.49
C PHE A 113 6.21 -0.15 10.54
N SER A 114 5.39 0.90 10.67
CA SER A 114 5.45 2.08 9.78
C SER A 114 6.57 3.07 10.12
N ASN A 115 7.05 3.11 11.36
CA ASN A 115 8.03 4.10 11.84
C ASN A 115 9.46 3.52 11.91
N THR A 116 9.64 2.23 11.63
CA THR A 116 10.94 1.58 11.75
C THR A 116 11.75 1.77 10.48
N CYS A 117 12.94 2.32 10.61
CA CYS A 117 13.96 2.35 9.56
C CYS A 117 15.19 1.56 10.03
N THR A 118 15.71 0.68 9.19
CA THR A 118 17.02 0.05 9.41
C THR A 118 18.09 0.87 8.70
N CYS A 119 19.10 1.30 9.44
CA CYS A 119 20.22 2.02 8.84
C CYS A 119 21.09 1.05 8.02
N LYS A 120 21.28 1.32 6.72
CA LYS A 120 22.09 0.48 5.82
C LYS A 120 23.57 0.41 6.19
N SER A 121 24.03 1.35 7.02
CA SER A 121 25.42 1.56 7.39
C SER A 121 25.80 0.85 8.68
N CYS A 122 24.85 0.66 9.61
CA CYS A 122 25.12 0.13 10.95
C CYS A 122 24.05 -0.86 11.47
N ASP A 123 23.05 -1.19 10.67
CA ASP A 123 21.94 -2.11 10.94
C ASP A 123 21.10 -1.79 12.18
N LEU A 124 21.25 -0.59 12.75
CA LEU A 124 20.44 -0.12 13.87
C LEU A 124 19.02 0.22 13.41
N LYS A 125 18.02 -0.28 14.15
CA LYS A 125 16.61 0.11 14.00
C LYS A 125 16.39 1.46 14.68
N VAL A 126 16.06 2.45 13.88
CA VAL A 126 15.85 3.85 14.28
C VAL A 126 14.47 4.31 13.83
N CYS A 127 13.95 5.37 14.46
CA CYS A 127 12.68 5.96 14.04
C CYS A 127 12.88 6.82 12.78
N LEU A 128 11.79 7.24 12.13
CA LEU A 128 11.85 8.10 10.95
C LEU A 128 12.62 9.41 11.18
N LYS A 129 12.56 9.96 12.41
CA LYS A 129 13.32 11.17 12.79
C LYS A 129 14.83 10.96 12.80
N HIS A 130 15.28 9.74 13.08
CA HIS A 130 16.70 9.40 13.13
C HIS A 130 17.14 8.50 11.98
N ARG A 131 16.42 8.55 10.86
CA ARG A 131 16.68 7.74 9.67
C ARG A 131 18.04 8.04 9.06
N PHE A 132 18.52 9.28 9.13
CA PHE A 132 19.80 9.65 8.54
C PHE A 132 20.98 9.25 9.44
N PRO A 133 22.15 8.92 8.86
CA PRO A 133 23.35 8.58 9.63
C PRO A 133 23.83 9.67 10.60
N ALA A 134 23.50 10.93 10.34
CA ALA A 134 23.87 12.07 11.21
C ALA A 134 23.02 12.14 12.49
N ASP A 135 21.80 11.63 12.45
CA ASP A 135 20.82 11.71 13.53
C ASP A 135 20.94 10.59 14.56
N HIS A 136 21.88 9.67 14.36
CA HIS A 136 22.24 8.65 15.32
C HIS A 136 23.75 8.48 15.37
N SER A 137 24.26 7.88 16.45
CA SER A 137 25.68 7.49 16.53
C SER A 137 25.95 6.32 15.59
N CYS A 138 25.88 6.57 14.28
CA CYS A 138 26.06 5.59 13.24
C CYS A 138 27.51 5.12 13.23
N LYS A 139 27.69 3.79 13.19
CA LYS A 139 29.01 3.17 13.29
C LYS A 139 29.95 3.53 12.11
N GLN A 140 29.39 3.99 10.99
CA GLN A 140 30.15 4.49 9.82
C GLN A 140 30.49 5.98 9.91
N VAL A 141 30.04 6.71 10.94
CA VAL A 141 30.50 8.09 11.21
C VAL A 141 31.78 7.99 12.03
N VAL A 142 32.81 7.43 11.42
CA VAL A 142 34.19 7.69 11.83
C VAL A 142 34.69 8.83 10.96
N THR A 143 34.96 9.96 11.62
CA THR A 143 35.46 11.27 11.11
C THR A 143 34.40 12.28 10.66
N GLY A 144 34.37 13.43 11.35
CA GLY A 144 33.59 14.60 10.95
C GLY A 144 33.01 15.45 12.09
N ALA A 145 33.79 15.74 13.14
CA ALA A 145 33.44 16.86 14.03
C ALA A 145 33.81 18.17 13.33
N GLY A 146 32.81 19.01 13.02
CA GLY A 146 33.00 20.42 12.68
C GLY A 146 32.96 20.79 11.19
N GLY A 147 31.82 21.36 10.78
CA GLY A 147 31.73 22.37 9.72
C GLY A 147 31.71 21.89 8.25
N ASN A 148 30.97 22.69 7.46
CA ASN A 148 30.96 22.79 5.99
C ASN A 148 30.05 21.79 5.27
N ALA A 149 29.02 22.26 4.56
CA ALA A 149 29.11 22.79 3.20
C ALA A 149 29.70 21.75 2.23
N VAL A 150 29.00 21.54 1.11
CA VAL A 150 29.30 20.72 -0.07
C VAL A 150 28.37 19.50 -0.23
N ASP A 151 27.16 19.76 -0.72
CA ASP A 151 26.45 18.89 -1.69
C ASP A 151 25.45 19.75 -2.52
N GLN A 152 25.87 20.93 -2.99
CA GLN A 152 25.10 21.72 -3.97
C GLN A 152 25.66 21.61 -5.39
N ASP A 153 26.93 21.21 -5.54
CA ASP A 153 27.60 21.14 -6.85
C ASP A 153 27.11 20.00 -7.74
N ARG A 154 26.68 18.87 -7.16
CA ARG A 154 26.24 17.71 -7.94
C ARG A 154 24.92 17.97 -8.68
N PHE A 155 24.08 18.84 -8.14
CA PHE A 155 22.80 19.23 -8.76
C PHE A 155 23.01 20.25 -9.89
N LEU A 156 23.93 21.21 -9.73
CA LEU A 156 24.25 22.21 -10.76
C LEU A 156 25.00 21.61 -11.95
N VAL A 157 25.87 20.61 -11.74
CA VAL A 157 26.54 19.85 -12.81
C VAL A 157 25.55 19.01 -13.62
N ALA A 158 24.53 18.43 -12.97
CA ALA A 158 23.48 17.68 -13.65
C ALA A 158 22.54 18.58 -14.48
N LEU A 159 22.34 19.84 -14.06
CA LEU A 159 21.54 20.82 -14.80
C LEU A 159 22.28 21.37 -16.02
N ALA A 160 23.58 21.66 -15.90
CA ALA A 160 24.43 22.13 -17.00
C ALA A 160 24.60 21.08 -18.13
N SER A 161 24.43 19.80 -17.82
CA SER A 161 24.51 18.70 -18.78
C SER A 161 23.24 18.54 -19.64
N ARG A 162 22.17 19.31 -19.37
CA ARG A 162 20.92 19.31 -20.15
C ARG A 162 20.93 20.37 -21.25
N ASN A 163 22.05 20.47 -21.95
CA ASN A 163 22.19 21.36 -23.11
C ASN A 163 21.13 21.02 -24.17
N ALA A 164 20.55 22.07 -24.74
CA ALA A 164 19.24 22.10 -25.37
C ALA A 164 19.07 21.18 -26.59
N LYS A 165 18.05 20.31 -26.55
CA LYS A 165 17.28 19.93 -27.74
C LYS A 165 15.81 20.29 -27.51
N ALA A 166 15.40 21.33 -28.23
CA ALA A 166 14.08 21.94 -28.17
C ALA A 166 12.95 20.93 -28.43
N CYS A 167 11.95 20.92 -27.54
CA CYS A 167 10.65 20.34 -27.82
C CYS A 167 9.67 21.50 -28.02
N GLY A 168 9.16 21.67 -29.24
CA GLY A 168 8.11 22.64 -29.54
C GLY A 168 8.17 23.20 -30.96
N LYS A 169 7.63 22.46 -31.94
CA LYS A 169 6.89 23.04 -33.08
C LYS A 169 5.75 22.09 -33.49
N ASN A 170 4.57 22.68 -33.64
CA ASN A 170 3.30 22.07 -34.02
C ASN A 170 3.29 21.56 -35.48
N GLY A 171 2.53 20.49 -35.72
CA GLY A 171 2.11 20.03 -37.06
C GLY A 171 1.58 18.59 -37.06
N GLU A 172 0.26 18.40 -37.13
CA GLU A 172 -0.40 17.15 -37.59
C GLU A 172 -0.41 17.08 -39.14
N PRO A 173 -0.77 15.96 -39.82
CA PRO A 173 -1.03 14.58 -39.38
C PRO A 173 -0.23 13.48 -40.14
N GLN A 174 -0.36 12.23 -39.64
CA GLN A 174 -0.08 10.84 -40.15
C GLN A 174 0.19 10.64 -41.67
N PRO A 175 0.93 9.57 -42.16
CA PRO A 175 0.59 8.15 -41.87
C PRO A 175 1.69 7.05 -41.96
N SER A 176 1.28 5.85 -41.52
CA SER A 176 1.59 4.51 -42.08
C SER A 176 2.69 3.60 -41.47
N LEU A 177 2.20 2.45 -40.99
CA LEU A 177 2.61 1.06 -41.23
C LEU A 177 3.95 0.49 -40.72
N SER A 178 3.76 -0.45 -39.77
CA SER A 178 4.38 -1.79 -39.65
C SER A 178 5.83 -1.92 -39.21
N ARG A 179 6.07 -2.70 -38.12
CA ARG A 179 6.60 -4.08 -38.18
C ARG A 179 6.87 -4.67 -36.78
N LEU A 180 6.18 -5.77 -36.54
CA LEU A 180 6.35 -6.85 -35.57
C LEU A 180 7.78 -7.07 -34.98
N HIS A 181 7.90 -7.14 -33.64
CA HIS A 181 8.56 -8.26 -32.95
C HIS A 181 8.27 -8.31 -31.43
N LEU A 182 7.23 -9.08 -31.12
CA LEU A 182 7.15 -10.13 -30.11
C LEU A 182 8.33 -10.28 -29.11
N LEU A 183 8.07 -10.01 -27.83
CA LEU A 183 8.72 -10.69 -26.70
C LEU A 183 7.63 -11.14 -25.73
N LYS A 184 7.50 -12.46 -25.66
CA LYS A 184 6.53 -13.25 -24.90
C LYS A 184 6.82 -13.11 -23.40
N CYS A 185 5.81 -12.75 -22.61
CA CYS A 185 5.78 -13.07 -21.19
C CYS A 185 4.96 -14.37 -21.07
N THR A 186 5.62 -15.45 -20.65
CA THR A 186 4.97 -16.76 -20.45
C THR A 186 4.15 -16.74 -19.17
N GLU A 187 2.86 -16.95 -19.37
CA GLU A 187 1.83 -17.20 -18.37
C GLU A 187 1.95 -18.67 -17.94
N THR A 188 1.94 -18.95 -16.64
CA THR A 188 1.68 -20.30 -16.12
C THR A 188 0.39 -20.25 -15.33
N GLU A 189 -0.70 -20.67 -15.97
CA GLU A 189 -1.98 -20.98 -15.33
C GLU A 189 -2.22 -22.50 -15.49
N GLU A 190 -2.29 -23.18 -14.36
CA GLU A 190 -3.39 -24.05 -13.94
C GLU A 190 -4.03 -25.06 -14.93
N GLN A 191 -4.02 -26.32 -14.47
CA GLN A 191 -5.09 -27.32 -14.63
C GLN A 191 -5.33 -28.00 -15.99
N LYS A 192 -5.02 -29.31 -16.04
CA LYS A 192 -5.91 -30.30 -16.67
C LYS A 192 -6.31 -31.40 -15.69
N PHE A 193 -7.62 -31.49 -15.59
CA PHE A 193 -8.48 -32.39 -14.85
C PHE A 193 -8.57 -33.75 -15.58
N VAL A 194 -8.61 -34.84 -14.79
CA VAL A 194 -9.06 -36.24 -15.01
C VAL A 194 -8.39 -37.14 -16.07
N LEU A 195 -7.85 -38.28 -15.61
CA LEU A 195 -8.36 -39.62 -15.95
C LEU A 195 -7.75 -40.71 -15.02
N SER A 196 -8.57 -41.70 -14.62
CA SER A 196 -8.27 -42.99 -13.92
C SER A 196 -7.67 -42.90 -12.51
N HIS A 197 -8.23 -43.37 -11.38
CA HIS A 197 -9.04 -44.58 -11.09
C HIS A 197 -8.57 -45.81 -11.84
N VAL A 198 -7.68 -46.59 -11.20
CA VAL A 198 -7.57 -48.07 -11.20
C VAL A 198 -6.23 -48.47 -10.55
N LEU A 199 -6.34 -49.36 -9.56
CA LEU A 199 -5.34 -50.23 -8.90
C LEU A 199 -4.56 -49.76 -7.65
N GLU A 200 -4.89 -50.51 -6.58
CA GLU A 200 -4.18 -50.89 -5.35
C GLU A 200 -4.04 -49.90 -4.19
#